data_AF-A0A838RG33-F1
#
_entry.id   AF-A0A838RG33-F1
#
_cell.length_a   1.000
_cell.length_b   1.000
_cell.length_c   1.000
_cell.angle_alpha   90.00
_cell.angle_beta   90.00
_cell.angle_gamma   90.00
#
_symmetry.space_group_name_H-M   'P 1'
#
loop_
_entity.id
_entity.type
_entity.pdbx_description
1 polymer ?
#
loop_
_entity_poly.entity_id
_entity_poly.type
_entity_poly.pdbx_seq_one_letter_code
_entity_poly.pdbx_strand_id
1 'polypeptide(L)'
;MCRELLEETALTVEPEGILGIWPDVYPYGGEELHTLNIVYWATAPAGAIANAADDASEIGWFTAKTLPVPEEFAFESGIAATEHWRAEHSQRR
;
A
#
# COMPACT_ATOMS: atom_id res chain seq x y z
N MET A 1 -7.54 6.99 -4.03
CA MET A 1 -6.08 6.81 -4.07
C MET A 1 -5.34 8.15 -3.99
N CYS A 2 -5.24 8.99 -5.02
CA CYS A 2 -4.41 10.22 -4.93
C CYS A 2 -4.83 11.18 -3.80
N ARG A 3 -6.15 11.35 -3.59
CA ARG A 3 -6.67 12.17 -2.49
C ARG A 3 -6.25 11.61 -1.13
N GLU A 4 -6.54 10.34 -0.86
CA GLU A 4 -6.17 9.67 0.41
C GLU A 4 -4.67 9.75 0.66
N LEU A 5 -3.85 9.48 -0.35
CA LEU A 5 -2.40 9.53 -0.21
C LEU A 5 -1.91 10.94 0.15
N LEU A 6 -2.50 11.98 -0.45
CA LEU A 6 -2.20 13.37 -0.10
C LEU A 6 -2.60 13.69 1.34
N GLU A 7 -3.77 13.24 1.78
CA GLU A 7 -4.31 13.51 3.11
C GLU A 7 -3.52 12.78 4.22
N GLU A 8 -3.19 11.49 4.00
CA GLU A 8 -2.52 10.64 4.99
C GLU A 8 -0.99 10.76 5.00
N THR A 9 -0.39 11.19 3.87
CA THR A 9 1.08 11.16 3.72
C THR A 9 1.71 12.49 3.27
N ALA A 10 0.89 13.48 2.89
CA ALA A 10 1.30 14.70 2.20
C ALA A 10 1.99 14.49 0.83
N LEU A 11 1.94 13.28 0.27
CA LEU A 11 2.55 12.98 -1.03
C LEU A 11 1.60 13.30 -2.19
N THR A 12 2.14 14.02 -3.17
CA THR A 12 1.57 14.10 -4.52
C THR A 12 2.29 13.11 -5.41
N VAL A 13 1.56 12.15 -5.97
CA VAL A 13 2.11 11.08 -6.83
C VAL A 13 1.46 11.10 -8.21
N GLU A 14 2.17 10.54 -9.19
CA GLU A 14 1.62 10.26 -10.51
C GLU A 14 1.23 8.77 -10.59
N PRO A 15 -0.06 8.43 -10.74
CA PRO A 15 -0.50 7.05 -10.93
C PRO A 15 0.01 6.48 -12.25
N GLU A 16 0.59 5.29 -12.22
CA GLU A 16 1.08 4.63 -13.44
C GLU A 16 0.19 3.47 -13.88
N GLY A 17 -0.60 2.91 -12.97
CA GLY A 17 -1.62 1.92 -13.30
C GLY A 17 -2.16 1.15 -12.11
N ILE A 18 -2.94 0.12 -12.42
CA ILE A 18 -3.44 -0.85 -11.46
C ILE A 18 -2.42 -1.97 -11.34
N LEU A 19 -1.99 -2.26 -10.12
CA LEU A 19 -1.18 -3.43 -9.79
C LEU A 19 -2.06 -4.69 -9.74
N GLY A 20 -3.25 -4.59 -9.16
CA GLY A 20 -4.22 -5.69 -9.14
C GLY A 20 -5.43 -5.38 -8.27
N ILE A 21 -6.28 -6.39 -8.11
CA ILE A 21 -7.53 -6.31 -7.34
C ILE A 21 -7.62 -7.55 -6.45
N TRP A 22 -7.80 -7.34 -5.15
CA TRP A 22 -7.91 -8.41 -4.16
C TRP A 22 -9.15 -8.22 -3.28
N PRO A 23 -10.04 -9.22 -3.17
CA PRO A 23 -11.09 -9.20 -2.17
C PRO A 23 -10.47 -9.38 -0.78
N ASP A 24 -11.11 -8.83 0.24
CA ASP A 24 -10.71 -9.01 1.65
C ASP A 24 -11.93 -9.04 2.57
N VAL A 25 -11.80 -9.68 3.72
CA VAL A 25 -12.85 -9.74 4.76
C VAL A 25 -12.20 -9.52 6.12
N TYR A 26 -12.61 -8.47 6.83
CA TYR A 26 -12.07 -8.18 8.15
C TYR A 26 -13.15 -7.65 9.11
N PRO A 27 -13.01 -7.91 10.41
CA PRO A 27 -13.95 -7.41 11.41
C PRO A 27 -13.77 -5.91 11.62
N TYR A 28 -14.85 -5.14 11.57
CA TYR A 28 -14.87 -3.72 11.90
C TYR A 28 -16.24 -3.34 12.47
N GLY A 29 -16.26 -2.58 13.56
CA GLY A 29 -17.52 -2.15 14.18
C GLY A 29 -18.41 -3.29 14.71
N GLY A 30 -17.87 -4.49 14.91
CA GLY A 30 -18.63 -5.68 15.34
C GLY A 30 -19.26 -6.49 14.20
N GLU A 31 -18.98 -6.15 12.95
CA GLU A 31 -19.46 -6.85 11.76
C GLU A 31 -18.30 -7.32 10.89
N GLU A 32 -18.54 -8.32 10.03
CA GLU A 32 -17.61 -8.69 8.96
C GLU A 32 -17.78 -7.75 7.76
N LEU A 33 -16.75 -6.94 7.47
CA LEU A 33 -16.74 -6.10 6.28
C LEU A 33 -16.11 -6.83 5.11
N HIS A 34 -16.88 -6.97 4.04
CA HIS A 34 -16.38 -7.45 2.76
C HIS A 34 -15.91 -6.28 1.90
N THR A 35 -14.66 -6.31 1.46
CA THR A 35 -14.05 -5.24 0.67
C THR A 35 -13.47 -5.77 -0.63
N LEU A 36 -13.34 -4.88 -1.61
CA LEU A 36 -12.63 -5.13 -2.86
C LEU A 36 -11.54 -4.08 -3.00
N ASN A 37 -10.30 -4.48 -2.71
CA ASN A 37 -9.15 -3.58 -2.67
C ASN A 37 -8.52 -3.48 -4.06
N ILE A 38 -8.59 -2.28 -4.66
CA ILE A 38 -7.93 -1.97 -5.92
C ILE A 38 -6.58 -1.32 -5.59
N VAL A 39 -5.49 -2.03 -5.86
CA VAL A 39 -4.14 -1.54 -5.55
C VAL A 39 -3.54 -0.95 -6.81
N TYR A 40 -3.04 0.28 -6.66
CA TYR A 40 -2.40 1.03 -7.72
C TYR A 40 -0.90 1.11 -7.46
N TRP A 41 -0.12 1.30 -8.52
CA TRP A 41 1.27 1.70 -8.40
C TRP A 41 1.42 3.11 -8.97
N ALA A 42 2.29 3.89 -8.33
CA ALA A 42 2.48 5.30 -8.61
C ALA A 42 3.93 5.69 -8.31
N THR A 43 4.42 6.71 -8.99
CA THR A 43 5.74 7.28 -8.72
C THR A 43 5.62 8.56 -7.91
N ALA A 44 6.39 8.63 -6.84
CA ALA A 44 6.60 9.84 -6.07
C ALA A 44 7.76 10.65 -6.68
N PRO A 45 7.73 12.00 -6.59
CA PRO A 45 8.85 12.84 -6.99
C PRO A 45 10.15 12.45 -6.29
N ALA A 46 11.27 12.60 -6.98
CA ALA A 46 12.58 12.37 -6.38
C ALA A 46 12.79 13.30 -5.18
N GLY A 47 13.18 12.74 -4.03
CA GLY A 47 13.36 13.49 -2.79
C GLY A 47 12.05 13.85 -2.07
N ALA A 48 10.93 13.25 -2.44
CA ALA A 48 9.67 13.43 -1.72
C ALA A 48 9.81 13.05 -0.23
N ILE A 49 9.26 13.89 0.64
CA ILE A 49 9.17 13.66 2.08
C ILE A 49 7.74 13.24 2.37
N ALA A 50 7.58 12.04 2.93
CA ALA A 50 6.30 11.52 3.38
C ALA A 50 6.16 11.80 4.88
N ASN A 51 4.99 12.25 5.32
CA ASN A 51 4.69 12.50 6.73
C ASN A 51 3.48 11.67 7.14
N ALA A 52 3.61 10.87 8.19
CA ALA A 52 2.45 10.15 8.73
C ALA A 52 1.42 11.17 9.25
N ALA A 53 0.17 10.99 8.84
CA ALA A 53 -0.97 11.78 9.28
C ALA A 53 -2.20 10.89 9.48
N ASP A 54 -3.23 11.48 10.08
CA ASP A 54 -4.51 10.84 10.40
C ASP A 54 -4.35 9.56 11.23
N ASP A 55 -4.62 8.39 10.65
CA ASP A 55 -4.59 7.10 11.35
C ASP A 55 -3.19 6.44 11.39
N ALA A 56 -2.15 7.09 10.84
CA ALA A 56 -0.78 6.57 10.85
C ALA A 56 0.10 7.24 11.92
N SER A 57 0.78 6.44 12.75
CA SER A 57 1.76 6.92 13.74
C SER A 57 3.18 7.09 13.16
N GLU A 58 3.50 6.34 12.11
CA GLU A 58 4.80 6.35 11.45
C GLU A 58 4.67 6.07 9.96
N ILE A 59 5.66 6.50 9.17
CA ILE A 59 5.74 6.23 7.74
C ILE A 59 7.18 5.98 7.33
N GLY A 60 7.38 5.03 6.41
CA GLY A 60 8.70 4.60 5.97
C GLY A 60 8.74 4.25 4.49
N TRP A 61 9.91 4.45 3.87
CA TRP A 61 10.21 3.97 2.53
C TRP A 61 10.90 2.61 2.60
N PHE A 62 10.37 1.64 1.87
CA PHE A 62 10.90 0.27 1.87
C PHE A 62 11.37 -0.15 0.48
N THR A 63 12.49 -0.86 0.44
CA THR A 63 12.90 -1.61 -0.76
C THR A 63 12.21 -2.97 -0.78
N ALA A 64 12.24 -3.66 -1.93
CA ALA A 64 11.71 -5.02 -2.03
C ALA A 64 12.29 -6.03 -1.03
N LYS A 65 13.50 -5.77 -0.51
CA LYS A 65 14.16 -6.64 0.49
C LYS A 65 13.86 -6.26 1.94
N THR A 66 13.36 -5.05 2.17
CA THR A 66 13.15 -4.48 3.51
C THR A 66 11.68 -4.26 3.81
N LEU A 67 10.77 -4.72 2.95
CA LEU A 67 9.34 -4.75 3.24
C LEU A 67 9.09 -5.51 4.57
N PRO A 68 8.11 -5.07 5.37
CA PRO A 68 7.71 -5.75 6.61
C PRO A 68 7.38 -7.24 6.39
N VAL A 69 7.45 -8.02 7.46
CA VAL A 69 7.03 -9.43 7.41
C VAL A 69 5.49 -9.51 7.42
N PRO A 70 4.87 -10.60 6.89
CA PRO A 70 3.42 -10.70 6.79
C PRO A 70 2.64 -10.43 8.09
N GLU A 71 3.21 -10.80 9.24
CA GLU A 71 2.61 -10.61 10.56
C GLU A 71 2.51 -9.14 10.99
N GLU A 72 3.22 -8.23 10.32
CA GLU A 72 3.18 -6.79 10.55
C GLU A 72 2.11 -6.09 9.68
N PHE A 73 1.46 -6.80 8.76
CA PHE A 73 0.37 -6.26 7.94
C PHE A 73 -0.98 -6.40 8.66
N ALA A 74 -1.80 -5.35 8.58
CA ALA A 74 -3.15 -5.37 9.14
C ALA A 74 -4.14 -6.20 8.30
N PHE A 75 -3.88 -6.40 7.01
CA PHE A 75 -4.82 -6.97 6.04
C PHE A 75 -4.15 -7.98 5.11
N GLU A 76 -4.84 -9.09 4.81
CA GLU A 76 -4.35 -10.14 3.92
C GLU A 76 -4.15 -9.63 2.48
N SER A 77 -5.02 -8.74 2.02
CA SER A 77 -4.88 -8.11 0.70
C SER A 77 -3.58 -7.31 0.55
N GLY A 78 -3.08 -6.69 1.62
CA GLY A 78 -1.80 -5.98 1.62
C GLY A 78 -0.60 -6.93 1.46
N ILE A 79 -0.66 -8.10 2.10
CA ILE A 79 0.35 -9.16 1.95
C ILE A 79 0.34 -9.64 0.50
N ALA A 80 -0.82 -10.04 -0.02
CA ALA A 80 -0.95 -10.56 -1.39
C ALA A 80 -0.46 -9.56 -2.45
N ALA A 81 -0.80 -8.28 -2.30
CA ALA A 81 -0.39 -7.23 -3.22
C ALA A 81 1.14 -7.00 -3.20
N THR A 82 1.76 -6.96 -2.01
CA THR A 82 3.20 -6.74 -1.89
C THR A 82 4.02 -7.95 -2.34
N GLU A 83 3.54 -9.17 -2.14
CA GLU A 83 4.12 -10.38 -2.71
C GLU A 83 4.06 -10.40 -4.23
N HIS A 84 2.90 -10.05 -4.81
CA HIS A 84 2.73 -9.92 -6.25
C HIS A 84 3.70 -8.88 -6.83
N TRP A 85 3.74 -7.68 -6.24
CA TRP A 85 4.68 -6.63 -6.64
C TRP A 85 6.14 -7.09 -6.58
N ARG A 86 6.54 -7.78 -5.50
CA ARG A 86 7.90 -8.30 -5.32
C ARG A 86 8.26 -9.32 -6.39
N ALA A 87 7.33 -10.21 -6.75
CA ALA A 87 7.53 -11.21 -7.79
C ALA A 87 7.76 -10.56 -9.16
N GLU A 88 6.99 -9.52 -9.51
CA GLU A 88 7.17 -8.79 -10.77
C GLU A 88 8.48 -7.98 -10.81
N HIS A 89 8.85 -7.32 -9.71
CA HIS A 89 10.03 -6.46 -9.66
C HIS A 89 11.34 -7.24 -9.54
N SER A 90 11.31 -8.47 -9.01
CA SER A 90 12.48 -9.35 -8.98
C SER A 90 12.88 -9.88 -10.37
N GLN A 91 11.96 -9.81 -11.35
CA GLN A 91 12.19 -10.26 -12.73
C GLN A 91 12.71 -9.15 -13.66
N ARG A 92 12.66 -7.88 -13.24
CA ARG A 92 13.06 -6.71 -14.05
C ARG A 92 14.53 -6.28 -13.84
N ARG A 93 15.47 -7.23 -13.83
CA ARG A 93 16.91 -6.93 -13.81
C ARG A 93 17.47 -6.53 -15.16
#